data_AF-A0AB36FUX1-F1
#
_entry.id   AF-A0AB36FUX1-F1
#
_cell.length_a   1.000
_cell.length_b   1.000
_cell.length_c   1.000
_cell.angle_alpha   90.00
_cell.angle_beta   90.00
_cell.angle_gamma   90.00
#
_symmetry.space_group_name_H-M   'P 1'
#
loop_
_entity.id
_entity.type
_entity.pdbx_description
1 polymer ?
#
loop_
_entity_poly.entity_id
_entity_poly.type
_entity_poly.pdbx_seq_one_letter_code
_entity_poly.pdbx_strand_id
1 'polypeptide(L)'
;MASGDKLSHSLPNSQVGFFSEAGELGGSHPQFNEICTALYEREIVSLAHSGIKNLSLLKRRMGGLPYHVKAIARYMISNGIANNPSPLKTDTHNGSWYAKQSAKCPGINHLDDVEKREAWYRKNARYGLVVPVLILNMEGSHIELDSIDMVNQDNTQLHLNKNGWFANTGECISSTPLRDEMEAATALSVQNKILLRPSKSIMTAACCGHAWSFKSKRSPRALSLREMRLSTQINWKNFTLLNR
;
A
#
# COMPACT_ATOMS: atom_id res chain seq x y z
N MET A 1 52.98 10.71 -55.62
CA MET A 1 52.80 9.26 -55.41
C MET A 1 52.78 9.01 -53.91
N ALA A 2 51.68 8.40 -53.44
CA ALA A 2 51.42 7.76 -52.14
C ALA A 2 51.92 8.40 -50.82
N SER A 3 50.98 8.97 -50.05
CA SER A 3 51.06 9.06 -48.59
C SER A 3 50.14 7.99 -47.97
N GLY A 4 50.73 6.94 -47.37
CA GLY A 4 50.10 6.14 -46.31
C GLY A 4 50.28 6.85 -44.96
N ASP A 5 49.60 6.55 -43.86
CA ASP A 5 48.65 5.50 -43.52
C ASP A 5 47.60 6.13 -42.56
N LYS A 6 46.33 5.75 -42.73
CA LYS A 6 45.27 6.02 -41.74
C LYS A 6 45.21 4.85 -40.78
N LEU A 7 45.63 5.05 -39.53
CA LEU A 7 45.34 4.12 -38.44
C LEU A 7 43.96 4.42 -37.83
N SER A 8 43.22 3.32 -37.72
CA SER A 8 41.85 3.12 -37.33
C SER A 8 41.56 3.30 -35.84
N HIS A 9 40.32 3.73 -35.56
CA HIS A 9 39.44 3.38 -34.43
C HIS A 9 40.04 2.85 -33.13
N SER A 10 39.69 3.54 -32.03
CA SER A 10 39.32 2.88 -30.77
C SER A 10 38.10 3.57 -30.17
N LEU A 11 36.95 2.89 -30.25
CA LEU A 11 35.72 3.21 -29.53
C LEU A 11 35.98 3.22 -28.01
N PRO A 12 35.27 4.06 -27.22
CA PRO A 12 35.37 3.99 -25.78
C PRO A 12 34.76 2.66 -25.28
N ASN A 13 35.48 2.00 -24.37
CA ASN A 13 35.04 0.83 -23.61
C ASN A 13 33.65 1.06 -22.98
N SER A 14 32.60 0.61 -23.66
CA SER A 14 31.34 0.29 -23.01
C SER A 14 31.40 -1.17 -22.58
N GLN A 15 31.96 -1.41 -21.40
CA GLN A 15 31.70 -2.65 -20.69
C GLN A 15 30.27 -2.56 -20.13
N VAL A 16 29.28 -2.55 -21.02
CA VAL A 16 27.87 -2.72 -20.67
C VAL A 16 27.69 -4.21 -20.34
N GLY A 17 27.41 -4.47 -19.07
CA GLY A 17 27.39 -5.81 -18.51
C GLY A 17 26.43 -6.71 -19.28
N PHE A 18 26.93 -7.90 -19.64
CA PHE A 18 26.19 -9.07 -20.12
C PHE A 18 24.94 -9.42 -19.27
N PHE A 19 24.84 -8.88 -18.05
CA PHE A 19 23.70 -9.02 -17.14
C PHE A 19 22.61 -7.94 -17.24
N SER A 20 22.79 -6.87 -18.03
CA SER A 20 21.79 -5.79 -18.12
C SER A 20 20.51 -6.19 -18.86
N GLU A 21 20.54 -7.25 -19.66
CA GLU A 21 19.43 -7.60 -20.57
C GLU A 21 18.81 -9.00 -20.33
N ALA A 22 19.30 -9.75 -19.35
CA ALA A 22 18.89 -11.14 -19.15
C ALA A 22 17.79 -11.27 -18.07
N GLY A 23 16.52 -11.00 -18.43
CA GLY A 23 15.35 -11.44 -17.66
C GLY A 23 14.17 -10.47 -17.63
N GLU A 24 13.03 -10.91 -17.05
CA GLU A 24 11.78 -10.13 -16.89
C GLU A 24 11.97 -8.75 -16.22
N LEU A 25 13.10 -8.53 -15.54
CA LEU A 25 13.42 -7.31 -14.78
C LEU A 25 14.41 -6.38 -15.50
N GLY A 26 14.97 -6.80 -16.64
CA GLY A 26 16.03 -6.05 -17.35
C GLY A 26 17.16 -5.58 -16.42
N GLY A 27 17.67 -4.37 -16.65
CA GLY A 27 18.71 -3.74 -15.84
C GLY A 27 18.26 -3.26 -14.46
N SER A 28 17.01 -3.50 -14.06
CA SER A 28 16.45 -3.07 -12.77
C SER A 28 16.64 -4.07 -11.62
N HIS A 29 17.52 -5.06 -11.81
CA HIS A 29 17.83 -6.08 -10.80
C HIS A 29 18.35 -5.50 -9.47
N PRO A 30 19.13 -4.41 -9.43
CA PRO A 30 19.54 -3.77 -8.18
C PRO A 30 18.35 -3.18 -7.40
N GLN A 31 17.48 -2.41 -8.07
CA GLN A 31 16.30 -1.82 -7.43
C GLN A 31 15.34 -2.91 -6.94
N PHE A 32 15.24 -4.02 -7.66
CA PHE A 32 14.45 -5.17 -7.24
C PHE A 32 14.94 -5.76 -5.93
N ASN A 33 16.25 -5.96 -5.83
CA ASN A 33 16.86 -6.50 -4.64
C ASN A 33 16.72 -5.53 -3.46
N GLU A 34 16.95 -4.22 -3.66
CA GLU A 34 16.77 -3.20 -2.61
C GLU A 34 15.35 -3.19 -2.05
N ILE A 35 14.34 -3.16 -2.92
CA ILE A 35 12.93 -3.17 -2.49
C ILE A 35 12.63 -4.48 -1.75
N CYS A 36 13.10 -5.62 -2.26
CA CYS A 36 12.90 -6.90 -1.58
C CYS A 36 13.51 -6.88 -0.17
N THR A 37 14.75 -6.44 -0.03
CA THR A 37 15.47 -6.34 1.25
C THR A 37 14.70 -5.46 2.23
N ALA A 38 14.34 -4.24 1.84
CA ALA A 38 13.60 -3.32 2.69
C ALA A 38 12.24 -3.90 3.17
N LEU A 39 11.52 -4.58 2.27
CA LEU A 39 10.24 -5.22 2.61
C LEU A 39 10.43 -6.42 3.56
N TYR A 40 11.47 -7.24 3.36
CA TYR A 40 11.78 -8.36 4.24
C TYR A 40 12.17 -7.88 5.64
N GLU A 41 13.11 -6.93 5.73
CA GLU A 41 13.56 -6.39 7.01
C GLU A 41 12.38 -5.88 7.84
N ARG A 42 11.51 -5.07 7.21
CA ARG A 42 10.32 -4.54 7.87
C ARG A 42 9.34 -5.63 8.32
N GLU A 43 9.01 -6.58 7.46
CA GLU A 43 8.02 -7.61 7.81
C GLU A 43 8.56 -8.62 8.81
N ILE A 44 9.86 -8.97 8.76
CA ILE A 44 10.49 -9.86 9.75
C ILE A 44 10.42 -9.21 11.13
N VAL A 45 10.79 -7.92 11.24
CA VAL A 45 10.69 -7.18 12.51
C VAL A 45 9.24 -7.13 12.96
N SER A 46 8.28 -6.86 12.07
CA SER A 46 6.86 -6.86 12.42
C SER A 46 6.40 -8.22 12.94
N LEU A 47 6.75 -9.32 12.26
CA LEU A 47 6.38 -10.68 12.65
C LEU A 47 6.99 -11.07 14.01
N ALA A 48 8.25 -10.71 14.26
CA ALA A 48 8.91 -10.97 15.54
C ALA A 48 8.18 -10.31 16.73
N HIS A 49 7.57 -9.14 16.51
CA HIS A 49 6.83 -8.39 17.53
C HIS A 49 5.30 -8.59 17.46
N SER A 50 4.80 -9.41 16.52
CA SER A 50 3.37 -9.45 16.16
C SER A 50 2.43 -10.11 17.18
N GLY A 51 2.91 -10.50 18.36
CA GLY A 51 2.11 -11.16 19.40
C GLY A 51 1.49 -12.50 18.99
N ILE A 52 1.80 -13.03 17.80
CA ILE A 52 1.17 -14.25 17.25
C ILE A 52 1.54 -15.46 18.11
N LYS A 53 0.62 -15.88 18.97
CA LYS A 53 0.76 -17.09 19.80
C LYS A 53 0.56 -18.39 19.01
N ASN A 54 -0.17 -18.33 17.90
CA ASN A 54 -0.46 -19.50 17.06
C ASN A 54 0.71 -19.79 16.10
N LEU A 55 1.51 -20.82 16.42
CA LEU A 55 2.68 -21.21 15.63
C LEU A 55 2.36 -21.56 14.17
N SER A 56 1.22 -22.21 13.91
CA SER A 56 0.80 -22.57 12.55
C SER A 56 0.50 -21.33 11.70
N LEU A 57 -0.11 -20.31 12.30
CA LEU A 57 -0.35 -19.03 11.64
C LEU A 57 0.96 -18.31 11.33
N LEU A 58 1.89 -18.27 12.28
CA LEU A 58 3.21 -17.67 12.10
C LEU A 58 3.99 -18.36 10.96
N LYS A 59 4.07 -19.70 10.99
CA LYS A 59 4.72 -20.49 9.93
C LYS A 59 4.12 -20.21 8.55
N ARG A 60 2.79 -20.12 8.46
CA ARG A 60 2.11 -19.79 7.20
C ARG A 60 2.45 -18.39 6.70
N ARG A 61 2.47 -17.38 7.59
CA ARG A 61 2.86 -16.01 7.22
C ARG A 61 4.32 -15.94 6.75
N MET A 62 5.23 -16.57 7.48
CA MET A 62 6.65 -16.64 7.11
C MET A 62 6.84 -17.36 5.77
N GLY A 63 6.17 -18.50 5.56
CA GLY A 63 6.26 -19.27 4.31
C GLY A 63 5.74 -18.52 3.09
N GLY A 64 4.72 -17.67 3.26
CA GLY A 64 4.16 -16.82 2.18
C GLY A 64 4.99 -15.57 1.88
N LEU A 65 5.92 -15.19 2.77
CA LEU A 65 6.65 -13.93 2.70
C LEU A 65 7.41 -13.75 1.37
N PRO A 66 8.16 -14.76 0.86
CA PRO A 66 8.92 -14.58 -0.37
C PRO A 66 8.06 -14.30 -1.59
N TYR A 67 6.88 -14.93 -1.66
CA TYR A 67 5.95 -14.69 -2.75
C TYR A 67 5.41 -13.26 -2.69
N HIS A 68 4.96 -12.79 -1.52
CA HIS A 68 4.38 -11.46 -1.37
C HIS A 68 5.41 -10.35 -1.61
N VAL A 69 6.61 -10.47 -1.05
CA VAL A 69 7.69 -9.50 -1.24
C VAL A 69 8.07 -9.39 -2.72
N LYS A 70 8.34 -10.52 -3.38
CA LYS A 70 8.70 -10.53 -4.80
C LYS A 70 7.56 -9.97 -5.66
N ALA A 71 6.31 -10.31 -5.38
CA ALA A 71 5.17 -9.80 -6.13
C ALA A 71 5.04 -8.27 -6.03
N ILE A 72 5.23 -7.69 -4.84
CA ILE A 72 5.22 -6.24 -4.64
C ILE A 72 6.41 -5.60 -5.36
N ALA A 73 7.62 -6.10 -5.14
CA ALA A 73 8.83 -5.54 -5.74
C ALA A 73 8.79 -5.56 -7.28
N ARG A 74 8.33 -6.66 -7.88
CA ARG A 74 8.12 -6.75 -9.33
C ARG A 74 7.18 -5.66 -9.81
N TYR A 75 6.01 -5.52 -9.17
CA TYR A 75 5.05 -4.49 -9.53
C TYR A 75 5.64 -3.09 -9.43
N MET A 76 6.36 -2.76 -8.35
CA MET A 76 6.93 -1.43 -8.14
C MET A 76 7.95 -1.01 -9.20
N ILE A 77 8.64 -1.97 -9.83
CA ILE A 77 9.63 -1.73 -10.88
C ILE A 77 8.97 -1.70 -12.25
N SER A 78 8.07 -2.65 -12.53
CA SER A 78 7.37 -2.73 -13.81
C SER A 78 6.19 -1.76 -13.91
N ASN A 79 5.92 -0.97 -12.86
CA ASN A 79 4.74 -0.10 -12.79
C ASN A 79 4.64 0.87 -13.97
N GLY A 80 5.77 1.40 -14.46
CA GLY A 80 5.80 2.36 -15.57
C GLY A 80 5.30 1.82 -16.91
N ILE A 81 5.31 0.50 -17.09
CA ILE A 81 4.89 -0.19 -18.32
C ILE A 81 3.56 -0.96 -18.15
N ALA A 82 2.92 -0.86 -16.99
CA ALA A 82 1.67 -1.55 -16.70
C ALA A 82 0.46 -0.85 -17.36
N ASN A 83 -0.59 -1.61 -17.69
CA ASN A 83 -1.86 -1.10 -18.26
C ASN A 83 -2.60 -0.11 -17.34
N ASN A 84 -2.34 -0.18 -16.03
CA ASN A 84 -2.84 0.72 -15.01
C ASN A 84 -1.67 1.10 -14.08
N PRO A 85 -0.84 2.08 -14.50
CA PRO A 85 0.31 2.50 -13.72
C PRO A 85 -0.16 3.28 -12.49
N SER A 86 0.45 2.99 -11.35
CA SER A 86 0.39 3.84 -10.18
C SER A 86 1.01 5.21 -10.50
N PRO A 87 0.35 6.33 -10.14
CA PRO A 87 0.90 7.68 -10.32
C PRO A 87 1.99 8.01 -9.28
N LEU A 88 2.28 7.10 -8.35
CA LEU A 88 3.21 7.31 -7.25
C LEU A 88 4.64 6.96 -7.67
N LYS A 89 5.60 7.64 -7.07
CA LYS A 89 7.03 7.33 -7.27
C LYS A 89 7.43 6.19 -6.34
N THR A 90 8.33 5.34 -6.79
CA THR A 90 8.94 4.29 -5.95
C THR A 90 10.15 4.87 -5.23
N ASP A 91 10.20 4.70 -3.91
CA ASP A 91 11.42 4.83 -3.11
C ASP A 91 12.02 3.44 -2.95
N THR A 92 13.12 3.18 -3.67
CA THR A 92 13.74 1.85 -3.76
C THR A 92 14.40 1.45 -2.44
N HIS A 93 15.01 2.41 -1.75
CA HIS A 93 15.74 2.17 -0.50
C HIS A 93 14.79 1.81 0.66
N ASN A 94 13.63 2.47 0.73
CA ASN A 94 12.64 2.21 1.79
C ASN A 94 11.59 1.16 1.42
N GLY A 95 11.59 0.67 0.16
CA GLY A 95 10.57 -0.23 -0.35
C GLY A 95 9.15 0.34 -0.18
N SER A 96 8.97 1.62 -0.54
CA SER A 96 7.73 2.37 -0.29
C SER A 96 7.31 3.24 -1.48
N TRP A 97 6.05 3.67 -1.48
CA TRP A 97 5.59 4.71 -2.38
C TRP A 97 5.91 6.09 -1.83
N TYR A 98 6.19 7.02 -2.74
CA TYR A 98 6.50 8.40 -2.45
C TYR A 98 5.61 9.37 -3.23
N ALA A 99 5.04 10.31 -2.49
CA ALA A 99 4.38 11.50 -3.01
C ALA A 99 4.46 12.61 -1.95
N LYS A 100 4.38 13.87 -2.40
CA LYS A 100 4.39 15.03 -1.49
C LYS A 100 3.21 14.96 -0.53
N GLN A 101 3.48 15.01 0.76
CA GLN A 101 2.47 15.01 1.81
C GLN A 101 1.79 16.38 1.95
N SER A 102 0.46 16.37 2.00
CA SER A 102 -0.36 17.55 2.25
C SER A 102 -0.22 18.04 3.71
N ALA A 103 -0.42 19.34 3.93
CA ALA A 103 -0.33 19.91 5.29
C ALA A 103 -1.43 19.38 6.23
N LYS A 104 -2.63 19.13 5.70
CA LYS A 104 -3.79 18.57 6.41
C LYS A 104 -4.15 17.20 5.84
N CYS A 105 -4.74 16.33 6.67
CA CYS A 105 -5.22 15.02 6.25
C CYS A 105 -6.37 15.17 5.25
N PRO A 106 -6.27 14.62 4.03
CA PRO A 106 -7.34 14.73 3.04
C PRO A 106 -8.61 14.00 3.48
N GLY A 107 -8.50 12.97 4.32
CA GLY A 107 -9.66 12.23 4.84
C GLY A 107 -10.61 13.08 5.68
N ILE A 108 -10.07 14.06 6.43
CA ILE A 108 -10.87 14.95 7.29
C ILE A 108 -11.78 15.85 6.46
N ASN A 109 -11.29 16.34 5.32
CA ASN A 109 -12.06 17.23 4.43
C ASN A 109 -13.24 16.52 3.75
N HIS A 110 -13.27 15.19 3.75
CA HIS A 110 -14.29 14.38 3.10
C HIS A 110 -15.25 13.70 4.09
N LEU A 111 -15.20 14.09 5.38
CA LEU A 111 -16.10 13.55 6.39
C LEU A 111 -17.56 13.90 6.11
N ASP A 112 -17.81 15.12 5.59
CA ASP A 112 -19.15 15.66 5.34
C ASP A 112 -19.80 15.13 4.04
N ASP A 113 -19.07 14.42 3.19
CA ASP A 113 -19.56 13.87 1.91
C ASP A 113 -20.32 12.53 2.08
N VAL A 114 -21.18 12.41 3.10
CA VAL A 114 -21.84 11.14 3.49
C VAL A 114 -22.64 10.52 2.33
N GLU A 115 -23.51 11.31 1.69
CA GLU A 115 -24.38 10.82 0.60
C GLU A 115 -23.58 10.32 -0.60
N LYS A 116 -22.52 11.07 -0.99
CA LYS A 116 -21.65 10.68 -2.09
C LYS A 116 -20.86 9.41 -1.78
N ARG A 117 -20.43 9.25 -0.53
CA ARG A 117 -19.75 8.05 -0.05
C ARG A 117 -20.69 6.85 -0.11
N GLU A 118 -21.89 6.99 0.44
CA GLU A 118 -22.89 5.93 0.43
C GLU A 118 -23.27 5.51 -0.99
N ALA A 119 -23.59 6.47 -1.86
CA ALA A 119 -23.94 6.19 -3.26
C ALA A 119 -22.80 5.49 -4.01
N TRP A 120 -21.54 5.85 -3.72
CA TRP A 120 -20.38 5.20 -4.31
C TRP A 120 -20.24 3.75 -3.87
N TYR A 121 -20.40 3.45 -2.58
CA TYR A 121 -20.33 2.08 -2.06
C TYR A 121 -21.50 1.22 -2.52
N ARG A 122 -22.73 1.76 -2.53
CA ARG A 122 -23.91 1.06 -3.09
C ARG A 122 -23.68 0.62 -4.54
N LYS A 123 -22.91 1.38 -5.32
CA LYS A 123 -22.61 1.05 -6.72
C LYS A 123 -21.40 0.12 -6.88
N ASN A 124 -20.35 0.32 -6.10
CA ASN A 124 -19.03 -0.26 -6.38
C ASN A 124 -18.54 -1.29 -5.36
N ALA A 125 -19.13 -1.37 -4.16
CA ALA A 125 -18.70 -2.29 -3.12
C ALA A 125 -18.77 -3.74 -3.59
N ARG A 126 -17.61 -4.41 -3.63
CA ARG A 126 -17.46 -5.80 -4.07
C ARG A 126 -16.29 -6.45 -3.35
N TYR A 127 -16.34 -7.78 -3.22
CA TYR A 127 -15.25 -8.58 -2.67
C TYR A 127 -13.90 -8.24 -3.35
N GLY A 128 -12.86 -8.06 -2.56
CA GLY A 128 -11.51 -7.75 -2.99
C GLY A 128 -11.25 -6.28 -3.33
N LEU A 129 -12.25 -5.40 -3.27
CA LEU A 129 -12.07 -3.98 -3.56
C LEU A 129 -11.21 -3.32 -2.47
N VAL A 130 -10.15 -2.63 -2.90
CA VAL A 130 -9.26 -1.87 -2.00
C VAL A 130 -9.93 -0.56 -1.61
N VAL A 131 -10.01 -0.29 -0.31
CA VAL A 131 -10.70 0.88 0.24
C VAL A 131 -9.86 1.57 1.32
N PRO A 132 -9.96 2.91 1.44
CA PRO A 132 -9.25 3.67 2.47
C PRO A 132 -10.07 3.78 3.76
N VAL A 133 -9.40 3.59 4.89
CA VAL A 133 -9.96 3.77 6.24
C VAL A 133 -9.19 4.87 6.94
N LEU A 134 -9.88 5.94 7.35
CA LEU A 134 -9.31 6.96 8.22
C LEU A 134 -9.21 6.41 9.63
N ILE A 135 -8.04 6.54 10.22
CA ILE A 135 -7.75 6.20 11.60
C ILE A 135 -7.50 7.49 12.36
N LEU A 136 -8.24 7.68 13.45
CA LEU A 136 -8.11 8.79 14.38
C LEU A 136 -7.78 8.23 15.76
N ASN A 137 -6.71 8.73 16.37
CA ASN A 137 -6.31 8.35 17.73
C ASN A 137 -5.73 9.57 18.46
N MET A 138 -5.28 9.37 19.70
CA MET A 138 -4.67 10.45 20.50
C MET A 138 -3.35 10.99 19.91
N GLU A 139 -2.71 10.28 18.99
CA GLU A 139 -1.47 10.74 18.35
C GLU A 139 -1.72 11.56 17.07
N GLY A 140 -2.96 11.52 16.57
CA GLY A 140 -3.40 12.24 15.39
C GLY A 140 -4.19 11.36 14.43
N SER A 141 -3.88 11.47 13.13
CA SER A 141 -4.62 10.81 12.06
C SER A 141 -3.72 10.25 10.97
N HIS A 142 -4.16 9.15 10.38
CA HIS A 142 -3.57 8.57 9.17
C HIS A 142 -4.63 7.80 8.39
N ILE A 143 -4.31 7.38 7.18
CA ILE A 143 -5.21 6.58 6.35
C ILE A 143 -4.57 5.24 6.07
N GLU A 144 -5.32 4.16 6.28
CA GLU A 144 -4.90 2.79 6.01
C GLU A 144 -5.61 2.23 4.79
N LEU A 145 -4.94 1.30 4.10
CA LEU A 145 -5.57 0.50 3.05
C LEU A 145 -6.14 -0.78 3.66
N ASP A 146 -7.37 -1.10 3.30
CA ASP A 146 -7.97 -2.40 3.56
C ASP A 146 -8.70 -2.91 2.33
N SER A 147 -9.28 -4.10 2.42
CA SER A 147 -10.05 -4.72 1.35
C SER A 147 -11.40 -5.21 1.86
N ILE A 148 -12.43 -5.02 1.06
CA ILE A 148 -13.76 -5.61 1.31
C ILE A 148 -13.66 -7.13 1.19
N ASP A 149 -14.09 -7.87 2.20
CA ASP A 149 -14.20 -9.33 2.16
C ASP A 149 -15.64 -9.83 2.33
N MET A 150 -16.57 -8.99 2.78
CA MET A 150 -18.01 -9.29 2.75
C MET A 150 -18.84 -8.02 2.47
N VAL A 151 -20.00 -8.20 1.85
CA VAL A 151 -21.03 -7.18 1.67
C VAL A 151 -22.35 -7.80 2.11
N ASN A 152 -23.17 -7.06 2.88
CA ASN A 152 -24.48 -7.56 3.28
C ASN A 152 -25.41 -7.72 2.06
N GLN A 153 -26.49 -8.50 2.21
CA GLN A 153 -27.42 -8.79 1.11
C GLN A 153 -28.07 -7.53 0.52
N ASP A 154 -28.36 -6.53 1.36
CA ASP A 154 -28.98 -5.26 0.96
C ASP A 154 -27.96 -4.22 0.45
N ASN A 155 -26.67 -4.55 0.44
CA ASN A 155 -25.56 -3.67 0.14
C ASN A 155 -25.61 -2.32 0.89
N THR A 156 -25.94 -2.37 2.18
CA THR A 156 -25.95 -1.19 3.08
C THR A 156 -24.73 -1.16 4.00
N GLN A 157 -24.14 -2.33 4.23
CA GLN A 157 -22.99 -2.55 5.11
C GLN A 157 -21.99 -3.47 4.43
N LEU A 158 -20.73 -3.30 4.79
CA LEU A 158 -19.62 -4.09 4.29
C LEU A 158 -18.64 -4.42 5.40
N HIS A 159 -18.01 -5.58 5.30
CA HIS A 159 -16.94 -6.01 6.18
C HIS A 159 -15.60 -5.80 5.46
N LEU A 160 -14.64 -5.28 6.22
CA LEU A 160 -13.26 -5.12 5.81
C LEU A 160 -12.39 -6.14 6.54
N ASN A 161 -11.45 -6.69 5.81
CA ASN A 161 -10.70 -7.84 6.28
C ASN A 161 -9.77 -7.57 7.48
N LYS A 162 -9.30 -6.32 7.70
CA LYS A 162 -8.60 -5.92 8.92
C LYS A 162 -9.53 -5.19 9.89
N ASN A 163 -10.35 -4.26 9.40
CA ASN A 163 -11.01 -3.27 10.24
C ASN A 163 -12.45 -3.57 10.68
N GLY A 164 -13.08 -4.64 10.17
CA GLY A 164 -14.40 -5.06 10.63
C GLY A 164 -15.55 -4.46 9.81
N TRP A 165 -16.73 -4.35 10.43
CA TRP A 165 -17.96 -3.90 9.79
C TRP A 165 -18.09 -2.37 9.75
N PHE A 166 -18.48 -1.87 8.58
CA PHE A 166 -18.79 -0.48 8.32
C PHE A 166 -20.13 -0.34 7.62
N ALA A 167 -20.85 0.73 7.93
CA ALA A 167 -21.94 1.21 7.11
C ALA A 167 -21.39 1.89 5.85
N ASN A 168 -22.13 1.85 4.74
CA ASN A 168 -21.78 2.57 3.52
C ASN A 168 -21.70 4.09 3.73
N THR A 169 -22.34 4.60 4.78
CA THR A 169 -22.25 5.99 5.24
C THR A 169 -20.90 6.34 5.85
N GLY A 170 -20.02 5.38 6.13
CA GLY A 170 -18.66 5.59 6.65
C GLY A 170 -18.46 5.17 8.10
N GLU A 171 -19.53 4.99 8.86
CA GLU A 171 -19.50 4.69 10.28
C GLU A 171 -18.99 3.27 10.56
N CYS A 172 -18.10 3.13 11.54
CA CYS A 172 -17.67 1.82 12.03
C CYS A 172 -18.74 1.24 12.96
N ILE A 173 -19.32 0.10 12.57
CA ILE A 173 -20.39 -0.56 13.33
C ILE A 173 -19.79 -1.50 14.37
N SER A 174 -18.85 -2.32 13.93
CA SER A 174 -18.10 -3.23 14.79
C SER A 174 -16.70 -3.28 14.26
N SER A 175 -15.75 -2.78 15.04
CA SER A 175 -14.36 -3.07 14.76
C SER A 175 -14.10 -4.55 15.06
N THR A 176 -13.30 -5.22 14.22
CA THR A 176 -12.71 -6.50 14.64
C THR A 176 -11.88 -6.19 15.89
N PRO A 177 -12.16 -6.81 17.05
CA PRO A 177 -11.25 -6.65 18.18
C PRO A 177 -9.87 -7.09 17.71
N LEU A 178 -8.87 -6.25 17.95
CA LEU A 178 -7.49 -6.69 17.86
C LEU A 178 -7.43 -7.98 18.68
N ARG A 179 -6.99 -9.08 18.06
CA ARG A 179 -7.02 -10.45 18.62
C ARG A 179 -6.06 -10.63 19.80
N ASP A 180 -5.80 -9.57 20.54
CA ASP A 180 -5.06 -9.57 21.78
C ASP A 180 -6.03 -9.24 22.91
N GLU A 181 -6.45 -10.27 23.63
CA GLU A 181 -7.10 -10.20 24.95
C GLU A 181 -6.25 -9.47 26.02
N MET A 182 -5.14 -8.82 25.62
CA MET A 182 -4.26 -8.04 26.48
C MET A 182 -4.37 -6.52 26.23
N GLU A 183 -4.95 -6.05 25.12
CA GLU A 183 -5.23 -4.62 24.91
C GLU A 183 -6.53 -4.16 25.60
N ALA A 184 -7.37 -5.10 26.06
CA ALA A 184 -8.54 -4.78 26.88
C ALA A 184 -8.17 -4.12 28.22
N ALA A 185 -6.92 -4.25 28.67
CA ALA A 185 -6.41 -3.58 29.88
C ALA A 185 -5.92 -2.13 29.62
N THR A 186 -5.81 -1.69 28.36
CA THR A 186 -5.46 -0.31 27.97
C THR A 186 -6.62 0.35 27.22
N ALA A 187 -7.80 0.32 27.83
CA ALA A 187 -9.04 0.99 27.40
C ALA A 187 -8.96 2.54 27.36
N LEU A 188 -7.77 3.13 27.21
CA LEU A 188 -7.54 4.58 27.13
C LEU A 188 -7.20 5.08 25.72
N SER A 189 -7.05 4.20 24.71
CA SER A 189 -6.89 4.63 23.32
C SER A 189 -8.21 4.46 22.57
N VAL A 190 -9.07 5.48 22.62
CA VAL A 190 -10.25 5.56 21.76
C VAL A 190 -9.77 5.77 20.32
N GLN A 191 -9.66 4.67 19.56
CA GLN A 191 -9.36 4.73 18.13
C GLN A 191 -10.67 4.82 17.36
N ASN A 192 -10.94 5.97 16.75
CA ASN A 192 -12.09 6.13 15.86
C ASN A 192 -11.69 5.79 14.42
N LYS A 193 -12.54 5.03 13.73
CA LYS A 193 -12.30 4.54 12.37
C LYS A 193 -13.44 4.98 11.46
N ILE A 194 -13.10 5.53 10.31
CA ILE A 194 -14.10 6.02 9.35
C ILE A 194 -13.75 5.49 7.96
N LEU A 195 -14.68 4.79 7.33
CA LEU A 195 -14.55 4.36 5.94
C LEU A 195 -14.66 5.60 5.04
N LEU A 196 -13.67 5.79 4.17
CA LEU A 196 -13.59 6.94 3.28
C LEU A 196 -13.92 6.55 1.85
N ARG A 197 -14.62 7.43 1.12
CA ARG A 197 -14.75 7.27 -0.33
C ARG A 197 -13.36 7.42 -0.99
N PRO A 198 -12.93 6.48 -1.85
CA PRO A 198 -11.66 6.61 -2.56
C PRO A 198 -11.58 7.89 -3.41
N SER A 199 -10.44 8.58 -3.32
CA SER A 199 -10.09 9.71 -4.17
C SER A 199 -8.59 9.70 -4.42
N LYS A 200 -8.10 10.42 -5.45
CA LYS A 200 -6.65 10.46 -5.74
C LYS A 200 -5.84 10.93 -4.53
N SER A 201 -6.29 11.96 -3.81
CA SER A 201 -5.58 12.48 -2.63
C SER A 201 -5.63 11.50 -1.46
N ILE A 202 -6.78 10.89 -1.19
CA ILE A 202 -6.96 9.90 -0.12
C ILE A 202 -6.13 8.64 -0.38
N MET A 203 -6.21 8.08 -1.60
CA MET A 203 -5.47 6.86 -1.95
C MET A 203 -3.97 7.11 -1.99
N THR A 204 -3.52 8.28 -2.48
CA THR A 204 -2.11 8.69 -2.42
C THR A 204 -1.62 8.76 -0.98
N ALA A 205 -2.36 9.42 -0.09
CA ALA A 205 -2.02 9.51 1.31
C ALA A 205 -1.91 8.13 1.98
N ALA A 206 -2.85 7.24 1.69
CA ALA A 206 -2.84 5.87 2.22
C ALA A 206 -1.65 5.06 1.70
N CYS A 207 -1.36 5.11 0.40
CA CYS A 207 -0.26 4.36 -0.23
C CYS A 207 1.13 4.85 0.20
N CYS A 208 1.27 6.14 0.46
CA CYS A 208 2.54 6.74 0.88
C CYS A 208 2.71 6.78 2.41
N GLY A 209 1.74 6.27 3.17
CA GLY A 209 1.81 6.24 4.63
C GLY A 209 1.74 7.61 5.28
N HIS A 210 1.16 8.61 4.62
CA HIS A 210 1.09 9.96 5.18
C HIS A 210 0.35 9.95 6.53
N ALA A 211 0.89 10.71 7.49
CA ALA A 211 0.37 10.79 8.85
C ALA A 211 0.42 12.23 9.38
N TRP A 212 -0.55 12.60 10.20
CA TRP A 212 -0.71 13.94 10.74
C TRP A 212 -0.88 13.89 12.25
N SER A 213 -0.30 14.84 12.95
CA SER A 213 -0.68 15.20 14.33
C SER A 213 -1.82 16.21 14.28
N PHE A 214 -2.35 16.60 15.45
CA PHE A 214 -3.35 17.66 15.54
C PHE A 214 -2.86 19.02 15.02
N LYS A 215 -1.55 19.28 15.05
CA LYS A 215 -0.97 20.59 14.71
C LYS A 215 -0.27 20.62 13.35
N SER A 216 0.25 19.49 12.88
CA SER A 216 1.12 19.45 11.71
C SER A 216 1.26 18.05 11.09
N LYS A 217 1.84 17.99 9.89
CA LYS A 217 2.31 16.74 9.28
C LYS A 217 3.34 16.03 10.18
N ARG A 218 3.24 14.71 10.29
CA ARG A 218 4.26 13.82 10.86
C ARG A 218 5.05 13.14 9.74
N SER A 219 6.14 12.48 10.09
CA SER A 219 6.81 11.56 9.17
C SER A 219 5.83 10.49 8.68
N PRO A 220 5.87 10.12 7.39
CA PRO A 220 5.07 9.01 6.90
C PRO A 220 5.38 7.73 7.67
N ARG A 221 4.33 6.96 7.97
CA ARG A 221 4.46 5.62 8.56
C ARG A 221 4.91 4.63 7.51
N ALA A 222 5.63 3.60 7.93
CA ALA A 222 5.87 2.45 7.09
C ALA A 222 4.56 1.65 6.92
N LEU A 223 4.23 1.28 5.69
CA LEU A 223 3.08 0.44 5.39
C LEU A 223 3.36 -1.00 5.81
N SER A 224 2.35 -1.69 6.35
CA SER A 224 2.43 -3.14 6.51
C SER A 224 2.60 -3.84 5.15
N LEU A 225 3.14 -5.07 5.11
CA LEU A 225 3.25 -5.82 3.86
C LEU A 225 1.88 -6.04 3.20
N ARG A 226 0.84 -6.19 4.01
CA ARG A 226 -0.56 -6.25 3.55
C ARG A 226 -0.94 -4.99 2.79
N GLU A 227 -0.73 -3.81 3.38
CA GLU A 227 -1.07 -2.54 2.75
C GLU A 227 -0.24 -2.30 1.49
N MET A 228 1.05 -2.66 1.50
CA MET A 228 1.87 -2.64 0.29
C MET A 228 1.27 -3.53 -0.80
N ARG A 229 0.83 -4.75 -0.48
CA ARG A 229 0.18 -5.64 -1.46
C ARG A 229 -1.16 -5.09 -1.96
N LEU A 230 -1.92 -4.39 -1.13
CA LEU A 230 -3.16 -3.76 -1.56
C LEU A 230 -2.88 -2.56 -2.48
N SER A 231 -1.82 -1.80 -2.20
CA SER A 231 -1.43 -0.63 -3.01
C SER A 231 -1.13 -0.97 -4.47
N THR A 232 -0.69 -2.20 -4.77
CA THR A 232 -0.40 -2.67 -6.13
C THR A 232 -1.66 -3.11 -6.90
N GLN A 233 -2.82 -3.16 -6.25
CA GLN A 233 -4.08 -3.64 -6.83
C GLN A 233 -5.09 -2.51 -7.09
N ILE A 234 -4.71 -1.26 -6.81
CA ILE A 234 -5.59 -0.11 -6.96
C ILE A 234 -5.78 0.23 -8.44
N ASN A 235 -7.03 0.32 -8.88
CA ASN A 235 -7.37 0.96 -10.14
C ASN A 235 -7.33 2.48 -9.98
N TRP A 236 -6.29 3.14 -10.50
CA TRP A 236 -6.09 4.59 -10.31
C TRP A 236 -6.98 5.44 -11.22
N LYS A 237 -7.68 4.83 -12.18
CA LYS A 237 -8.60 5.54 -13.09
C LYS A 237 -9.92 5.87 -12.40
N ASN A 238 -10.50 4.91 -11.67
CA ASN A 238 -11.85 5.03 -11.11
C ASN A 238 -12.02 4.42 -9.70
N PHE A 239 -10.96 3.84 -9.13
CA PHE A 239 -10.96 3.18 -7.82
C PHE A 239 -11.97 2.03 -7.68
N THR A 240 -12.35 1.38 -8.77
CA THR A 240 -13.14 0.14 -8.76
C THR A 240 -12.22 -1.08 -8.85
N LEU A 241 -12.79 -2.28 -8.85
CA LEU A 241 -12.03 -3.48 -9.19
C LEU A 241 -11.38 -3.33 -10.58
N LEU A 242 -10.19 -3.89 -10.74
CA LEU A 242 -9.59 -4.07 -12.05
C LEU A 242 -10.39 -5.12 -12.79
N ASN A 243 -10.84 -4.80 -14.00
CA ASN A 243 -11.35 -5.82 -14.92
C ASN A 243 -10.16 -6.72 -15.26
N ARG A 244 -10.15 -7.93 -14.73
CA ARG A 244 -9.16 -8.97 -15.05
C ARG A 244 -9.71 -9.84 -16.16
#